data_AF-A0A5K0UYT9-F1
#
_entry.id   AF-A0A5K0UYT9-F1
#
_cell.length_a   1.000
_cell.length_b   1.000
_cell.length_c   1.000
_cell.angle_alpha   90.00
_cell.angle_beta   90.00
_cell.angle_gamma   90.00
#
_symmetry.space_group_name_H-M   'P 1'
#
loop_
_entity.id
_entity.type
_entity.pdbx_description
1 polymer ?
#
loop_
_entity_poly.entity_id
_entity_poly.type
_entity_poly.pdbx_seq_one_letter_code
_entity_poly.pdbx_strand_id
1 'polypeptide(L)'
;YVPLQACMHKVPVASTERGSKWPEEWPLRLENPPYWLSTQTGVYGKAAPEDFTSDYEHWKRVVSKSYLKGLGINWSRIRNVMDMRAVYGG
;
A
#
# COMPACT_ATOMS: atom_id res chain seq x y z
N TYR A 1 6.68 26.19 -16.31
CA TYR A 1 5.41 26.14 -15.57
C TYR A 1 4.77 24.79 -15.84
N VAL A 2 4.49 23.99 -14.80
CA VAL A 2 3.77 22.71 -14.93
C VAL A 2 2.44 22.89 -14.19
N PRO A 3 1.29 22.85 -14.89
CA PRO A 3 0.01 22.96 -14.22
C PRO A 3 -0.18 21.74 -13.32
N LEU A 4 -0.64 21.97 -12.09
CA LEU A 4 -1.07 20.91 -11.18
C LEU A 4 -2.16 20.08 -11.87
N GLN A 5 -1.83 18.84 -12.22
CA GLN A 5 -2.84 17.89 -12.66
C GLN A 5 -3.68 17.47 -11.46
N ALA A 6 -5.00 17.35 -11.66
CA ALA A 6 -5.88 16.84 -10.62
C ALA A 6 -5.49 15.38 -10.31
N CYS A 7 -4.92 15.16 -9.12
CA CYS A 7 -4.62 13.82 -8.59
C CYS A 7 -5.87 13.06 -8.12
N MET A 8 -7.07 13.64 -8.31
CA MET A 8 -8.32 13.03 -7.90
C MET A 8 -8.73 11.96 -8.90
N HIS A 9 -8.99 10.75 -8.41
CA HIS A 9 -9.56 9.69 -9.24
C HIS A 9 -10.96 10.10 -9.72
N LYS A 10 -11.31 9.72 -10.95
CA LYS A 10 -12.65 9.97 -11.48
C LYS A 10 -13.68 9.13 -10.72
N VAL A 11 -14.94 9.56 -10.74
CA VAL A 11 -16.04 8.74 -10.21
C VAL A 11 -16.09 7.44 -11.02
N PRO A 12 -16.11 6.27 -10.36
CA PRO A 12 -16.11 4.99 -11.04
C PRO A 12 -17.42 4.79 -11.81
N VAL A 13 -17.31 4.21 -13.01
CA VAL A 13 -18.44 3.83 -13.86
C VAL A 13 -18.67 2.31 -13.81
N ALA A 14 -17.58 1.54 -13.68
CA ALA A 14 -17.63 0.08 -13.59
C ALA A 14 -17.39 -0.42 -12.16
N SER A 15 -17.96 -1.58 -11.83
CA SER A 15 -17.85 -2.18 -10.48
C SER A 15 -16.44 -2.69 -10.14
N THR A 16 -15.54 -2.77 -11.11
CA THR A 16 -14.12 -3.15 -10.95
C THR A 16 -13.18 -1.96 -10.77
N GLU A 17 -13.66 -0.73 -11.02
CA GLU A 17 -12.85 0.49 -10.92
C GLU A 17 -12.64 0.94 -9.48
N ARG A 18 -11.54 1.65 -9.24
CA ARG A 18 -11.19 2.16 -7.92
C ARG A 18 -12.31 3.08 -7.39
N GLY A 19 -12.76 2.79 -6.18
CA GLY A 19 -13.79 3.56 -5.50
C GLY A 19 -15.22 3.05 -5.72
N SER A 20 -15.41 1.97 -6.49
CA SER A 20 -16.73 1.33 -6.65
C SER A 20 -17.18 0.57 -5.40
N LYS A 21 -16.22 0.15 -4.57
CA LYS A 21 -16.39 -0.58 -3.31
C LYS A 21 -15.44 -0.03 -2.25
N TRP A 22 -15.86 -0.10 -0.99
CA TRP A 22 -14.98 0.15 0.16
C TRP A 22 -13.85 -0.89 0.19
N PRO A 23 -12.63 -0.49 0.57
CA PRO A 23 -11.55 -1.45 0.82
C PRO A 23 -11.82 -2.25 2.10
N GLU A 24 -11.01 -3.27 2.33
CA GLU A 24 -10.96 -3.98 3.62
C GLU A 24 -10.78 -3.00 4.78
N GLU A 25 -11.33 -3.35 5.94
CA GLU A 25 -11.16 -2.55 7.15
C GLU A 25 -9.71 -2.58 7.64
N TRP A 26 -9.33 -1.57 8.39
CA TRP A 26 -8.04 -1.60 9.09
C TRP A 26 -8.08 -2.64 10.21
N PRO A 27 -7.04 -3.48 10.40
CA PRO A 27 -5.74 -3.45 9.72
C PRO A 27 -5.62 -4.35 8.47
N LEU A 28 -6.66 -5.11 8.11
CA LEU A 28 -6.61 -6.11 7.04
C LEU A 28 -6.22 -5.55 5.67
N ARG A 29 -6.55 -4.29 5.37
CA ARG A 29 -6.14 -3.65 4.11
C ARG A 29 -4.63 -3.60 3.88
N LEU A 30 -3.84 -3.59 4.96
CA LEU A 30 -2.37 -3.60 4.88
C LEU A 30 -1.80 -4.87 4.26
N GLU A 31 -2.52 -5.97 4.39
CA GLU A 31 -2.03 -7.31 4.01
C GLU A 31 -2.64 -7.79 2.70
N ASN A 32 -3.70 -7.14 2.23
CA ASN A 32 -4.48 -7.58 1.08
C ASN A 32 -4.40 -6.56 -0.07
N PRO A 33 -4.07 -7.00 -1.30
CA PRO A 33 -4.06 -6.12 -2.45
C PRO A 33 -5.47 -5.59 -2.73
N PRO A 34 -5.65 -4.28 -3.00
CA PRO A 34 -6.96 -3.73 -3.32
C PRO A 34 -7.56 -4.36 -4.59
N TYR A 35 -8.87 -4.59 -4.61
CA TYR A 35 -9.56 -5.23 -5.76
C TYR A 35 -9.29 -4.55 -7.12
N TRP A 36 -9.18 -3.22 -7.12
CA TRP A 36 -8.99 -2.40 -8.32
C TRP A 36 -7.55 -2.46 -8.86
N LEU A 37 -6.60 -2.96 -8.06
CA LEU A 37 -5.20 -3.06 -8.42
C LEU A 37 -4.96 -4.13 -9.51
N SER A 38 -5.87 -5.10 -9.65
CA SER A 38 -5.82 -6.16 -10.67
C SER A 38 -5.76 -5.67 -12.12
N THR A 39 -6.17 -4.43 -12.39
CA THR A 39 -6.25 -3.86 -13.74
C THR A 39 -5.01 -3.07 -14.16
N GLN A 40 -4.02 -2.92 -13.27
CA GLN A 40 -2.88 -2.02 -13.46
C GLN A 40 -1.58 -2.81 -13.58
N THR A 41 -0.67 -2.31 -14.40
CA THR A 41 0.74 -2.71 -14.36
C THR A 41 1.37 -2.16 -13.09
N GLY A 42 2.06 -3.04 -12.37
CA GLY A 42 2.76 -2.69 -11.15
C GLY A 42 3.98 -1.81 -11.42
N VAL A 43 4.42 -1.13 -10.37
CA VAL A 43 5.53 -0.16 -10.38
C VAL A 43 6.84 -0.80 -10.81
N TYR A 44 7.02 -2.09 -10.55
CA TYR A 44 8.22 -2.84 -10.87
C TYR A 44 8.06 -3.68 -12.16
N GLY A 45 7.03 -3.38 -12.95
CA GLY A 45 6.78 -4.01 -14.25
C GLY A 45 6.17 -5.41 -14.16
N LYS A 46 5.75 -5.87 -12.98
CA LYS A 46 4.93 -7.10 -12.86
C LYS A 46 3.45 -6.74 -12.84
N ALA A 47 2.58 -7.74 -12.79
CA ALA A 47 1.19 -7.49 -12.47
C ALA A 47 1.10 -6.90 -11.04
N ALA A 48 0.27 -5.86 -10.89
CA ALA A 48 0.29 -5.04 -9.69
C ALA A 48 -0.08 -5.78 -8.38
N PRO A 49 -0.95 -6.81 -8.37
CA PRO A 49 -1.18 -7.62 -7.17
C PRO A 49 0.07 -8.38 -6.69
N GLU A 50 0.86 -8.93 -7.60
CA GLU A 50 2.10 -9.64 -7.31
C GLU A 50 3.18 -8.67 -6.83
N ASP A 51 3.27 -7.50 -7.45
CA ASP A 51 4.16 -6.43 -7.02
C ASP A 51 3.80 -5.93 -5.62
N PHE A 52 2.51 -5.76 -5.31
CA PHE A 52 2.03 -5.42 -3.96
C PHE A 52 2.52 -6.44 -2.93
N THR A 53 2.30 -7.73 -3.19
CA THR A 53 2.65 -8.80 -2.27
C THR A 53 4.16 -8.86 -2.02
N SER A 54 4.94 -8.70 -3.08
CA SER A 54 6.40 -8.66 -2.99
C SER A 54 6.91 -7.45 -2.19
N ASP A 55 6.31 -6.28 -2.39
CA ASP A 55 6.66 -5.05 -1.67
C ASP A 55 6.28 -5.15 -0.18
N TYR A 56 5.08 -5.67 0.12
CA TYR A 56 4.62 -5.93 1.48
C TYR A 56 5.58 -6.86 2.24
N GLU A 57 5.95 -8.01 1.64
CA GLU A 57 6.88 -8.96 2.27
C GLU A 57 8.29 -8.40 2.43
N HIS A 58 8.73 -7.55 1.50
CA HIS A 58 10.00 -6.83 1.62
C HIS A 58 9.98 -5.90 2.84
N TRP A 59 9.00 -5.01 2.94
CA TRP A 59 8.90 -4.03 4.01
C TRP A 59 8.63 -4.67 5.37
N LYS A 60 7.80 -5.71 5.45
CA LYS A 60 7.58 -6.49 6.67
C LYS A 60 8.90 -7.04 7.22
N ARG A 61 9.76 -7.55 6.33
CA ARG A 61 11.09 -8.05 6.70
C ARG A 61 12.01 -6.92 7.16
N VAL A 62 12.07 -5.80 6.44
CA VAL A 62 12.89 -4.64 6.80
C VAL A 62 12.47 -4.09 8.16
N VAL A 63 11.17 -3.91 8.39
CA VAL A 63 10.63 -3.43 9.68
C VAL A 63 10.96 -4.39 10.81
N SER A 64 10.68 -5.68 10.64
CA SER A 64 10.91 -6.69 11.68
C SER A 64 12.39 -6.86 12.03
N LYS A 65 13.27 -6.89 11.02
CA LYS A 65 14.69 -7.20 11.22
C LYS A 65 15.54 -5.96 11.53
N SER A 66 15.23 -4.81 10.94
CA SER A 66 16.06 -3.61 11.04
C SER A 66 15.48 -2.60 12.03
N TYR A 67 14.23 -2.17 11.86
CA TYR A 67 13.66 -1.11 12.70
C TYR A 67 13.31 -1.61 14.11
N LEU A 68 12.54 -2.70 14.21
CA LEU A 68 12.05 -3.17 15.51
C LEU A 68 13.16 -3.73 16.40
N LYS A 69 14.16 -4.39 15.82
CA LYS A 69 15.22 -5.07 16.57
C LYS A 69 16.55 -4.32 16.59
N GLY A 70 16.88 -3.58 15.53
CA GLY A 70 18.23 -3.03 15.32
C GLY A 70 18.48 -1.64 15.94
N LEU A 71 17.45 -0.94 16.41
CA LEU A 71 17.57 0.46 16.83
C LEU A 71 17.58 0.69 18.36
N GLY A 72 17.41 -0.36 19.18
CA GLY A 72 17.38 -0.22 20.65
C GLY A 72 16.19 0.60 21.19
N ILE A 73 15.19 0.86 20.34
CA ILE A 73 13.99 1.63 20.68
C ILE A 73 12.98 0.72 21.42
N ASN A 74 12.36 1.22 22.49
CA ASN A 74 11.26 0.53 23.16
C ASN A 74 9.93 0.83 22.43
N TRP A 75 9.51 -0.11 21.59
CA TRP A 75 8.31 0.00 20.76
C TRP A 75 6.99 -0.14 21.52
N SER A 76 6.99 -0.54 22.80
CA SER A 76 5.75 -0.77 23.57
C SER A 76 4.85 0.47 23.72
N ARG A 77 5.43 1.67 23.59
CA ARG A 77 4.73 2.97 23.70
C ARG A 77 4.61 3.70 22.36
N ILE A 78 5.12 3.13 21.28
CA ILE A 78 5.12 3.75 19.95
C ILE A 78 3.99 3.13 19.14
N ARG A 79 3.05 3.96 18.70
CA ARG A 79 2.04 3.56 17.72
C ARG A 79 2.76 3.52 16.36
N ASN A 80 2.90 2.33 15.79
CA ASN A 80 3.37 2.20 14.41
C ASN A 80 2.27 2.72 13.48
N VAL A 81 2.43 3.94 12.99
CA VAL A 81 1.86 4.32 11.70
C VAL A 81 2.79 3.67 10.70
N MET A 82 2.45 2.49 10.19
CA MET A 82 3.22 1.93 9.08
C MET A 82 3.21 2.98 7.97
N ASP A 83 4.41 3.44 7.61
CA ASP A 83 4.62 4.52 6.67
C ASP A 83 3.97 4.11 5.34
N MET A 84 3.07 4.95 4.82
CA MET A 84 2.39 4.79 3.53
C MET A 84 3.37 4.93 2.34
N ARG A 85 4.64 4.54 2.52
CA ARG A 85 5.68 4.51 1.51
C ARG A 85 5.66 3.26 0.65
N ALA A 86 4.87 2.25 1.02
CA ALA A 86 4.48 1.23 0.06
C ALA A 86 3.76 1.96 -1.09
N VAL A 87 4.23 1.77 -2.31
CA VAL A 87 3.74 2.53 -3.48
C VAL A 87 2.21 2.37 -3.68
N TYR A 88 1.63 1.35 -3.05
CA TYR A 88 0.22 1.01 -3.08
C TYR A 88 -0.58 1.43 -1.83
N GLY A 89 0.03 2.19 -0.91
CA GLY A 89 -0.69 2.99 0.08
C GLY A 89 -1.21 2.28 1.33
N GLY A 90 -0.77 1.05 1.65
CA GLY A 90 -1.01 0.41 2.95
C GLY A 90 -2.48 0.27 3.38
#